data_AF-A0A7V9GNM9-F1
#
_entry.id   AF-A0A7V9GNM9-F1
#
_cell.length_a   1.000
_cell.length_b   1.000
_cell.length_c   1.000
_cell.angle_alpha   90.00
_cell.angle_beta   90.00
_cell.angle_gamma   90.00
#
_symmetry.space_group_name_H-M   'P 1'
#
loop_
_entity.id
_entity.type
_entity.pdbx_description
1 polymer ?
#
loop_
_entity_poly.entity_id
_entity_poly.type
_entity_poly.pdbx_seq_one_letter_code
_entity_poly.pdbx_strand_id
1 'polypeptide(L)'
;MLIGDLNSNTIWDYKKHRLGSHAGVVKQLENKGIFSTYHFHHKQTQGTEEHPTFYMYRHKGKSYHIDYCFVSTDMLEKLQSVDIGEYDFWAKYSDHVPLIVTFYNG
;
A
#
# COMPACT_ATOMS: atom_id res chain seq x y z
N MET A 1 -11.88 -0.88 7.66
CA MET A 1 -10.73 -0.36 6.92
C MET A 1 -9.50 -0.36 7.83
N LEU A 2 -8.35 -0.78 7.31
CA LEU A 2 -7.03 -0.68 7.93
C LEU A 2 -6.16 0.12 6.96
N ILE A 3 -5.68 1.30 7.35
CA ILE A 3 -4.94 2.19 6.44
C ILE A 3 -3.79 2.88 7.18
N GLY A 4 -2.66 3.02 6.49
CA GLY A 4 -1.50 3.80 6.95
C GLY A 4 -0.17 3.18 6.52
N ASP A 5 0.90 3.74 7.06
CA ASP A 5 2.28 3.25 6.88
C ASP A 5 2.49 1.92 7.63
N LEU A 6 2.64 0.84 6.88
CA LEU A 6 2.91 -0.50 7.43
C LEU A 6 4.41 -0.78 7.59
N ASN A 7 5.31 0.12 7.18
CA ASN A 7 6.76 -0.03 7.21
C ASN A 7 7.25 -1.40 6.68
N SER A 8 6.52 -1.95 5.71
CA SER A 8 6.72 -3.31 5.22
C SER A 8 6.28 -3.41 3.76
N ASN A 9 6.87 -4.37 3.05
CA ASN A 9 6.57 -4.71 1.67
C ASN A 9 7.14 -6.12 1.42
N THR A 10 6.50 -6.89 0.55
CA THR A 10 6.92 -8.25 0.17
C THR A 10 8.35 -8.33 -0.33
N ILE A 11 8.90 -7.29 -0.95
CA ILE A 11 10.31 -7.25 -1.40
C ILE A 11 11.31 -7.49 -0.27
N TRP A 12 10.93 -7.31 1.00
CA TRP A 12 11.80 -7.52 2.16
C TRP A 12 11.56 -8.85 2.90
N ASP A 13 10.68 -9.71 2.38
CA ASP A 13 10.33 -10.98 3.03
C ASP A 13 11.49 -11.99 3.04
N TYR A 14 12.54 -11.76 2.24
CA TYR A 14 13.78 -12.55 2.29
C TYR A 14 14.54 -12.42 3.63
N LYS A 15 14.20 -11.43 4.48
CA LYS A 15 14.87 -11.19 5.78
C LYS A 15 14.46 -12.24 6.82
N LYS A 16 15.29 -13.28 6.96
CA LYS A 16 15.05 -14.47 7.81
C LYS A 16 15.00 -14.24 9.33
N HIS A 17 15.36 -13.06 9.82
CA HIS A 17 15.43 -12.77 11.26
C HIS A 17 14.17 -12.13 11.84
N ARG A 18 13.10 -11.97 11.05
CA ARG A 18 11.84 -11.37 11.49
C ARG A 18 10.86 -12.44 11.94
N LEU A 19 10.10 -12.15 13.00
CA LEU A 19 9.03 -13.03 13.51
C LEU A 19 7.89 -13.23 12.50
N GLY A 20 7.71 -12.29 11.57
CA GLY A 20 6.70 -12.34 10.52
C GLY A 20 7.16 -11.60 9.26
N SER A 21 6.38 -11.77 8.20
CA SER A 21 6.63 -11.20 6.87
C SER A 21 5.42 -10.38 6.39
N HIS A 22 5.63 -9.50 5.41
CA HIS A 22 4.53 -8.72 4.84
C HIS A 22 3.53 -9.66 4.16
N ALA A 23 3.99 -10.61 3.35
CA ALA A 23 3.12 -11.59 2.71
C ALA A 23 2.35 -12.45 3.74
N GLY A 24 2.93 -12.71 4.92
CA GLY A 24 2.26 -13.40 6.00
C GLY A 24 1.08 -12.61 6.57
N VAL A 25 1.25 -11.28 6.75
CA VAL A 25 0.16 -10.38 7.17
C VAL A 25 -0.92 -10.31 6.10
N VAL A 26 -0.53 -10.11 4.83
CA VAL A 26 -1.46 -10.09 3.70
C VAL A 26 -2.28 -11.37 3.66
N LYS A 27 -1.64 -12.54 3.77
CA LYS A 27 -2.33 -13.83 3.75
C LYS A 27 -3.35 -13.97 4.88
N GLN A 28 -3.03 -13.49 6.08
CA GLN A 28 -3.96 -13.50 7.21
C GLN A 28 -5.15 -12.58 6.98
N LEU A 29 -4.95 -11.42 6.36
CA LEU A 29 -6.01 -10.48 5.99
C LEU A 29 -6.90 -11.08 4.89
N GLU A 30 -6.32 -11.66 3.84
CA GLU A 30 -7.05 -12.33 2.76
C GLU A 30 -7.93 -13.47 3.29
N ASN A 31 -7.41 -14.29 4.22
CA ASN A 31 -8.18 -15.35 4.86
C ASN A 31 -9.38 -14.83 5.67
N LYS A 32 -9.39 -13.54 6.04
CA LYS A 32 -10.49 -12.84 6.70
C LYS A 32 -11.37 -12.05 5.72
N GLY A 33 -11.15 -12.16 4.41
CA GLY A 33 -11.88 -11.40 3.38
C GLY A 33 -11.50 -9.92 3.37
N ILE A 34 -10.26 -9.58 3.74
CA ILE A 34 -9.74 -8.22 3.77
C ILE A 34 -8.61 -8.10 2.75
N PHE A 35 -8.72 -7.18 1.80
CA PHE A 35 -7.85 -7.08 0.64
C PHE A 35 -7.25 -5.69 0.48
N SER A 36 -6.06 -5.62 -0.12
CA SER A 36 -5.40 -4.37 -0.46
C SER A 36 -6.12 -3.69 -1.63
N THR A 37 -6.58 -2.46 -1.40
CA THR A 37 -7.25 -1.63 -2.42
C THR A 37 -6.35 -1.34 -3.60
N TYR A 38 -5.08 -0.99 -3.35
CA TYR A 38 -4.07 -0.71 -4.38
C TYR A 38 -3.90 -1.89 -5.34
N HIS A 39 -3.65 -3.08 -4.80
CA HIS A 39 -3.43 -4.27 -5.62
C HIS A 39 -4.66 -4.66 -6.44
N PHE A 40 -5.85 -4.55 -5.82
CA PHE A 40 -7.11 -4.81 -6.52
C PHE A 40 -7.34 -3.81 -7.66
N HIS A 41 -7.13 -2.51 -7.42
CA HIS A 41 -7.38 -1.45 -8.39
C HIS A 41 -6.40 -1.48 -9.57
N HIS A 42 -5.10 -1.55 -9.28
CA HIS A 42 -4.05 -1.55 -10.31
C HIS A 42 -3.78 -2.93 -10.92
N LYS A 43 -4.47 -3.98 -10.45
CA LYS A 43 -4.29 -5.38 -10.89
C LYS A 43 -2.84 -5.85 -10.78
N GLN A 44 -2.18 -5.43 -9.69
CA GLN A 44 -0.80 -5.78 -9.39
C GLN A 44 -0.73 -6.86 -8.32
N THR A 45 0.39 -7.59 -8.30
CA THR A 45 0.69 -8.56 -7.25
C THR A 45 1.49 -7.92 -6.12
N GLN A 46 1.39 -8.48 -4.91
CA GLN A 46 2.14 -8.01 -3.75
C GLN A 46 3.65 -7.98 -4.02
N GLY A 47 4.31 -6.85 -3.74
CA GLY A 47 5.73 -6.66 -4.01
C GLY A 47 6.10 -6.26 -5.44
N THR A 48 5.11 -6.04 -6.31
CA THR A 48 5.31 -5.49 -7.66
C THR A 48 4.69 -4.10 -7.81
N GLU A 49 4.58 -3.36 -6.71
CA GLU A 49 3.96 -2.04 -6.70
C GLU A 49 4.75 -1.04 -7.56
N GLU A 50 4.15 -0.55 -8.64
CA GLU A 50 4.79 0.42 -9.53
C GLU A 50 4.84 1.84 -8.95
N HIS A 51 3.89 2.19 -8.07
CA HIS A 51 3.74 3.55 -7.54
C HIS A 51 4.24 3.62 -6.08
N PRO A 52 5.35 4.31 -5.79
CA PRO A 52 5.86 4.44 -4.43
C PRO A 52 5.04 5.41 -3.58
N THR A 53 4.93 5.12 -2.28
CA THR A 53 4.30 6.00 -1.29
C THR A 53 5.30 6.65 -0.34
N PHE A 54 6.54 6.14 -0.30
CA PHE A 54 7.63 6.62 0.55
C PHE A 54 8.92 6.78 -0.26
N TYR A 55 9.69 7.82 0.05
CA TYR A 55 10.94 8.17 -0.59
C TYR A 55 12.00 8.43 0.47
N MET A 56 12.84 7.45 0.75
CA MET A 56 13.81 7.52 1.85
C MET A 56 14.73 8.72 1.69
N TYR A 57 14.78 9.58 2.72
CA TYR A 57 15.49 10.87 2.71
C TYR A 57 15.04 11.83 1.60
N ARG A 58 13.81 11.69 1.10
CA ARG A 58 13.29 12.41 -0.07
C ARG A 58 14.15 12.19 -1.32
N HIS A 59 14.64 10.97 -1.54
CA HIS A 59 15.40 10.62 -2.74
C HIS A 59 14.54 9.77 -3.68
N LYS A 60 14.24 10.28 -4.89
CA LYS A 60 13.47 9.54 -5.93
C LYS A 60 13.99 8.13 -6.21
N GLY A 61 15.32 7.94 -6.20
CA GLY A 61 15.94 6.63 -6.45
C GLY A 61 15.89 5.65 -5.27
N LYS A 62 15.31 6.03 -4.13
CA LYS A 62 15.16 5.18 -2.94
C LYS A 62 13.69 5.17 -2.49
N SER A 63 12.83 4.80 -3.42
CA SER A 63 11.38 4.82 -3.27
C SER A 63 10.80 3.45 -2.96
N TYR A 64 9.76 3.40 -2.14
CA TYR A 64 9.08 2.16 -1.73
C TYR A 64 7.57 2.39 -1.61
N HIS A 65 6.79 1.33 -1.79
CA HIS A 65 5.37 1.32 -1.46
C HIS A 65 5.20 0.69 -0.07
N ILE A 66 4.87 1.50 0.94
CA ILE A 66 4.73 1.05 2.34
C ILE A 66 3.46 1.56 3.03
N ASP A 67 2.85 2.62 2.50
CA ASP A 67 1.50 3.03 2.87
C ASP A 67 0.45 2.20 2.13
N TYR A 68 -0.41 1.51 2.87
CA TYR A 68 -1.44 0.64 2.31
C TYR A 68 -2.82 0.96 2.86
N CYS A 69 -3.86 0.64 2.08
CA CYS A 69 -5.25 0.62 2.53
C CYS A 69 -5.85 -0.76 2.25
N PHE A 70 -6.25 -1.45 3.32
CA PHE A 70 -6.91 -2.74 3.32
C PHE A 70 -8.37 -2.60 3.75
N VAL A 71 -9.27 -3.21 2.99
CA VAL A 71 -10.73 -3.15 3.23
C VAL A 71 -11.37 -4.51 3.07
N SER A 72 -12.52 -4.71 3.68
CA SER A 72 -13.32 -5.93 3.51
C SER A 72 -13.90 -6.02 2.09
N THR A 73 -14.26 -7.23 1.65
CA THR A 73 -14.81 -7.48 0.30
C THR A 73 -15.98 -6.56 -0.06
N ASP A 74 -16.91 -6.33 0.87
CA ASP A 74 -18.10 -5.47 0.70
C ASP A 74 -17.76 -3.99 0.50
N MET A 75 -16.66 -3.52 1.08
CA MET A 75 -16.13 -2.17 0.80
C MET A 75 -15.37 -2.13 -0.53
N LEU A 76 -14.69 -3.22 -0.89
CA LEU A 76 -13.93 -3.32 -2.13
C LEU A 76 -14.85 -3.22 -3.36
N GLU A 77 -16.07 -3.76 -3.28
CA GLU A 77 -17.11 -3.61 -4.32
C GLU A 77 -17.52 -2.15 -4.58
N LYS A 78 -17.29 -1.27 -3.59
CA LYS A 78 -17.59 0.17 -3.69
C LYS A 78 -16.37 1.00 -4.09
N LEU A 79 -15.22 0.36 -4.33
CA LEU A 79 -13.98 1.06 -4.66
C LEU A 79 -14.12 1.81 -5.99
N GLN A 80 -13.87 3.11 -5.97
CA GLN A 80 -13.96 3.98 -7.13
C GLN A 80 -12.58 4.28 -7.72
N SER A 81 -11.63 4.73 -6.89
CA SER A 81 -10.25 5.04 -7.32
C SER A 81 -9.24 4.74 -6.23
N VAL A 82 -8.01 4.47 -6.65
CA VAL A 82 -6.81 4.45 -5.81
C VAL A 82 -5.76 5.30 -6.50
N ASP A 83 -5.37 6.40 -5.85
CA ASP A 83 -4.48 7.41 -6.42
C ASP A 83 -3.29 7.63 -5.48
N ILE A 84 -2.11 7.90 -6.06
CA ILE A 84 -0.88 8.18 -5.31
C ILE A 84 -0.47 9.63 -5.59
N GLY A 85 -0.12 10.36 -4.54
CA GLY A 85 0.31 11.75 -4.68
C GLY A 85 1.61 11.90 -5.48
N GLU A 86 1.69 12.95 -6.28
CA GLU A 86 2.88 13.27 -7.06
C GLU A 86 4.07 13.68 -6.18
N TYR A 87 5.20 12.98 -6.33
CA TYR A 87 6.41 13.25 -5.54
C TYR A 87 6.84 14.73 -5.61
N ASP A 88 6.88 15.32 -6.81
CA ASP A 88 7.43 16.66 -6.99
C ASP A 88 6.63 17.74 -6.23
N PHE A 89 5.35 17.47 -5.97
CA PHE A 89 4.51 18.32 -5.15
C PHE A 89 4.72 18.07 -3.64
N TRP A 90 4.79 16.80 -3.23
CA TRP A 90 4.73 16.39 -1.83
C TRP A 90 6.08 16.34 -1.12
N ALA A 91 7.19 16.15 -1.84
CA ALA A 91 8.53 15.96 -1.27
C ALA A 91 9.01 17.12 -0.37
N LYS A 92 8.45 18.33 -0.54
CA LYS A 92 8.74 19.49 0.31
C LYS A 92 8.04 19.44 1.68
N TYR A 93 7.01 18.62 1.82
CA TYR A 93 6.21 18.50 3.05
C TYR A 93 6.55 17.22 3.83
N SER A 94 6.79 16.12 3.13
CA SER A 94 7.05 14.81 3.72
C SER A 94 7.96 13.99 2.81
N ASP A 95 8.60 12.96 3.36
CA ASP A 95 9.20 11.86 2.61
C ASP A 95 8.16 10.82 2.15
N HIS A 96 6.92 10.92 2.62
CA HIS A 96 5.77 10.20 2.08
C HIS A 96 4.96 11.05 1.09
N VAL A 97 4.29 10.38 0.18
CA VAL A 97 3.22 10.92 -0.67
C VAL A 97 1.90 10.23 -0.29
N PRO A 98 0.76 10.94 -0.35
CA PRO A 98 -0.50 10.35 0.10
C PRO A 98 -0.94 9.20 -0.80
N LEU A 99 -1.40 8.11 -0.16
CA LEU A 99 -2.32 7.14 -0.76
C LEU A 99 -3.74 7.64 -0.56
N ILE A 100 -4.47 7.87 -1.65
CA ILE A 100 -5.83 8.38 -1.67
C ILE A 100 -6.74 7.27 -2.19
N VAL A 101 -7.80 6.96 -1.44
CA VAL A 101 -8.75 5.90 -1.80
C VAL A 101 -10.17 6.46 -1.74
N THR A 102 -10.89 6.36 -2.85
CA THR A 102 -12.26 6.86 -2.98
C THR A 102 -13.23 5.69 -3.07
N PHE A 103 -14.35 5.78 -2.34
CA PHE A 103 -15.43 4.79 -2.37
C PHE A 103 -16.76 5.46 -2.75
N TYR A 104 -17.60 4.73 -3.47
CA TYR A 104 -18.99 5.11 -3.67
C TYR A 104 -19.76 5.00 -2.34
N ASN A 105 -20.29 6.13 -1.90
CA ASN A 105 -21.38 6.18 -0.93
C ASN A 105 -22.66 6.28 -1.75
N GLY A 106 -23.44 5.20 -1.81
CA GLY A 106 -24.63 5.07 -2.66
C GLY A 106 -25.61 6.23 -2.59
#